data_AF-A0A1D1ZAZ8-F1
#
_entry.id   AF-A0A1D1ZAZ8-F1
#
_cell.length_a   1.000
_cell.length_b   1.000
_cell.length_c   1.000
_cell.angle_alpha   90.00
_cell.angle_beta   90.00
_cell.angle_gamma   90.00
#
_symmetry.space_group_name_H-M   'P 1'
#
loop_
_entity.id
_entity.type
_entity.pdbx_description
1 polymer ?
#
loop_
_entity_poly.entity_id
_entity_poly.type
_entity_poly.pdbx_seq_one_letter_code
_entity_poly.pdbx_strand_id
1 'polypeptide(L)'
;FHLYSFFSLLSIEKLIMWPCEGTNVCPRGVVASRNSGDPRKKLITWACIVTLVVLLTSTITFQAIKPEEGNKPSHSHDQVGRNLVTRLLTGGTTTTTTTGMISTACKSTLYPSACESALASVAGRPAKTPKQLFHVSVEFAMSRAHSARSLAYNLTFPYHHKSGPYPPTGTYDCVELLDTTLSLLSDVLDGRKSPTHDDVQTWLSAALTNQVTCQESLGSKPPAAGEASMDTQVQSLTQFISNSLALHKSVEGRRRSWTGVLGSGARGLLSRDDGGFPGWVTASERKLLATAGKDMVADAVVASDGSGTHRSIGEAVAFLGLQAEGGGGGSGRKVIYVTAGTYKENIKIPKGQTNVMLVGDGKGKSVIVGDRNAEDGWTTYQSATVAAQGPGFIARDLTIINSSGPSKHQAVALRIGADHAVVYRCSIEGYQDTLYAHANRQFYRDSDVYGTVD
;
A
#
# COMPACT_ATOMS: atom_id res chain seq x y z
N PHE A 1 34.64 0.07 22.68
CA PHE A 1 33.78 0.22 23.87
C PHE A 1 32.81 1.35 23.62
N HIS A 2 31.58 1.24 24.15
CA HIS A 2 30.39 2.10 24.02
C HIS A 2 29.28 1.55 23.10
N LEU A 3 28.25 1.02 23.75
CA LEU A 3 26.91 0.76 23.22
C LEU A 3 25.93 0.95 24.38
N TYR A 4 24.78 1.54 24.09
CA TYR A 4 23.57 1.71 24.93
C TYR A 4 23.66 2.51 26.23
N SER A 5 23.02 3.69 26.17
CA SER A 5 22.18 4.25 27.25
C SER A 5 20.78 4.52 26.69
N PHE A 6 19.82 4.76 27.58
CA PHE A 6 18.39 5.05 27.34
C PHE A 6 17.47 3.86 27.07
N PHE A 7 17.06 3.19 28.15
CA PHE A 7 15.66 2.93 28.45
C PHE A 7 15.46 2.88 29.97
N SER A 8 14.76 3.86 30.55
CA SER A 8 14.26 3.81 31.93
C SER A 8 12.91 4.53 32.06
N LEU A 9 11.87 3.70 32.14
CA LEU A 9 10.72 3.82 33.05
C LEU A 9 9.88 5.10 33.06
N LEU A 10 8.66 4.97 32.51
CA LEU A 10 7.50 5.74 32.98
C LEU A 10 7.13 5.29 34.41
N SER A 11 6.92 6.24 35.31
CA SER A 11 6.16 6.01 36.55
C SER A 11 4.66 6.00 36.26
N ILE A 12 3.96 4.96 36.70
CA ILE A 12 2.50 4.95 36.79
C ILE A 12 2.12 5.02 38.28
N GLU A 13 1.60 6.17 38.71
CA GLU A 13 0.91 6.32 39.99
C GLU A 13 -0.33 7.22 39.81
N LYS A 14 -1.32 7.00 40.70
CA LYS A 14 -2.57 7.78 40.90
C LYS A 14 -3.78 7.47 40.00
N LEU A 15 -4.43 6.36 40.35
CA LEU A 15 -5.89 6.22 40.45
C LEU A 15 -6.14 5.53 41.81
N ILE A 16 -6.92 6.09 42.74
CA ILE A 16 -8.37 5.87 42.91
C ILE A 16 -8.94 6.90 43.93
N MET A 17 -10.26 7.12 43.89
CA MET A 17 -11.02 8.13 44.65
C MET A 17 -11.47 7.72 46.07
N TRP A 18 -11.95 8.74 46.79
CA TRP A 18 -12.96 8.86 47.89
C TRP A 18 -13.52 7.63 48.65
N PRO A 19 -13.87 7.81 49.95
CA PRO A 19 -14.51 6.79 50.79
C PRO A 19 -16.03 6.91 50.91
N CYS A 20 -16.72 5.77 51.07
CA CYS A 20 -18.00 5.66 51.77
C CYS A 20 -18.05 4.32 52.55
N GLU A 21 -18.23 4.38 53.87
CA GLU A 21 -18.55 3.23 54.73
C GLU A 21 -19.97 3.39 55.32
N GLY A 22 -20.68 2.27 55.55
CA GLY A 22 -21.94 2.33 56.31
C GLY A 22 -22.86 1.11 56.28
N THR A 23 -22.68 0.21 57.26
CA THR A 23 -23.72 -0.64 57.91
C THR A 23 -24.12 -2.03 57.33
N ASN A 24 -23.58 -3.06 58.01
CA ASN A 24 -24.26 -4.13 58.77
C ASN A 24 -25.06 -5.31 58.13
N VAL A 25 -24.83 -6.47 58.79
CA VAL A 25 -25.59 -7.74 58.89
C VAL A 25 -25.29 -8.87 57.90
N CYS A 26 -24.90 -10.02 58.48
CA CYS A 26 -25.00 -11.38 57.95
C CYS A 26 -25.52 -12.29 59.08
N PRO A 27 -26.27 -13.37 58.77
CA PRO A 27 -25.74 -14.68 59.18
C PRO A 27 -26.08 -15.89 58.27
N ARG A 28 -25.11 -16.82 58.19
CA ARG A 28 -25.23 -18.30 58.10
C ARG A 28 -25.99 -18.99 56.92
N GLY A 29 -25.20 -19.61 56.03
CA GLY A 29 -25.10 -21.09 56.01
C GLY A 29 -25.45 -21.87 54.73
N VAL A 30 -24.57 -22.85 54.40
CA VAL A 30 -24.73 -24.04 53.53
C VAL A 30 -24.14 -24.02 52.08
N VAL A 31 -22.96 -24.67 51.98
CA VAL A 31 -22.42 -25.55 50.90
C VAL A 31 -22.36 -25.08 49.43
N ALA A 32 -21.17 -24.55 49.09
CA ALA A 32 -20.30 -24.87 47.94
C ALA A 32 -20.83 -25.21 46.52
N SER A 33 -20.40 -24.40 45.54
CA SER A 33 -19.97 -24.88 44.21
C SER A 33 -18.71 -24.11 43.75
N ARG A 34 -17.85 -24.77 42.95
CA ARG A 34 -16.52 -24.29 42.53
C ARG A 34 -16.56 -23.60 41.16
N ASN A 35 -15.92 -22.43 41.07
CA ASN A 35 -15.11 -21.88 39.97
C ASN A 35 -15.46 -20.42 39.60
N SER A 36 -14.75 -19.48 40.22
CA SER A 36 -14.42 -18.19 39.61
C SER A 36 -12.92 -17.93 39.75
N GLY A 37 -12.21 -17.94 38.63
CA GLY A 37 -10.75 -17.76 38.59
C GLY A 37 -10.39 -16.29 38.54
N ASP A 38 -9.97 -15.73 39.67
CA ASP A 38 -9.48 -14.34 39.79
C ASP A 38 -8.33 -14.07 38.79
N PRO A 39 -8.49 -13.11 37.84
CA PRO A 39 -7.46 -12.80 36.84
C PRO A 39 -6.17 -12.25 37.45
N ARG A 40 -6.20 -11.67 38.66
CA ARG A 40 -5.01 -11.11 39.32
C ARG A 40 -4.01 -12.20 39.72
N LYS A 41 -4.51 -13.38 40.12
CA LYS A 41 -3.65 -14.53 40.46
C LYS A 41 -2.91 -15.07 39.24
N LYS A 42 -3.57 -15.12 38.07
CA LYS A 42 -2.95 -15.56 36.81
C LYS A 42 -1.78 -14.65 36.41
N LEU A 43 -1.93 -13.33 36.55
CA LEU A 43 -0.89 -12.37 36.19
C LEU A 43 0.40 -12.53 37.04
N ILE A 44 0.24 -12.77 38.35
CA ILE A 44 1.37 -13.00 39.26
C ILE A 44 2.07 -14.33 38.93
N THR A 45 1.33 -15.42 38.66
CA THR A 45 1.93 -16.70 38.28
C THR A 45 2.73 -16.60 36.96
N TRP A 46 2.22 -15.86 35.97
CA TRP A 46 2.95 -15.64 34.71
C TRP A 46 4.22 -14.81 34.89
N ALA A 47 4.18 -13.76 35.73
CA ALA A 47 5.37 -12.94 36.01
C ALA A 47 6.50 -13.75 36.68
N CYS A 48 6.17 -14.64 37.61
CA CYS A 48 7.14 -15.55 38.25
C CYS A 48 7.74 -16.58 37.27
N ILE A 49 6.96 -17.09 36.31
CA ILE A 49 7.48 -18.06 35.32
C ILE A 49 8.46 -17.38 34.35
N VAL A 50 8.14 -16.18 33.85
CA VAL A 50 9.01 -15.45 32.93
C VAL A 50 10.35 -15.08 33.58
N THR A 51 10.35 -14.64 34.84
CA THR A 51 11.60 -14.33 35.56
C THR A 51 12.47 -15.56 35.80
N LEU A 52 11.87 -16.73 36.07
CA LEU A 52 12.60 -17.97 36.30
C LEU A 52 13.23 -18.54 35.02
N VAL A 53 12.56 -18.36 33.86
CA VAL A 53 13.13 -18.73 32.53
C VAL A 53 14.31 -17.83 32.16
N VAL A 54 14.22 -16.52 32.38
CA VAL A 54 15.32 -15.58 32.09
C VAL A 54 16.57 -15.92 32.90
N LEU A 55 16.42 -16.24 34.19
CA LEU A 55 17.54 -16.61 35.08
C LEU A 55 18.21 -17.95 34.72
N LEU A 56 17.51 -18.87 34.05
CA LEU A 56 18.08 -20.16 33.61
C LEU A 56 18.85 -20.04 32.29
N THR A 57 18.63 -19.00 31.48
CA THR A 57 19.31 -18.81 30.19
C THR A 57 20.64 -18.07 30.28
N SER A 58 20.96 -17.43 31.42
CA SER A 58 22.16 -16.59 31.59
C SER A 58 23.43 -17.33 32.04
N THR A 59 23.38 -18.65 32.21
CA THR A 59 24.51 -19.46 32.72
C THR A 59 25.23 -20.30 31.66
N ILE A 60 24.81 -20.25 30.39
CA ILE A 60 25.44 -21.03 29.29
C ILE A 60 26.01 -20.08 28.22
N THR A 61 27.21 -19.55 28.47
CA THR A 61 28.33 -19.37 27.51
C THR A 61 29.49 -18.58 28.13
N PHE A 62 30.35 -19.22 28.93
CA PHE A 62 31.67 -18.66 29.27
C PHE A 62 32.67 -19.75 29.68
N GLN A 63 33.43 -20.27 28.71
CA GLN A 63 34.72 -20.98 28.83
C GLN A 63 35.10 -21.48 27.42
N ALA A 64 36.35 -21.48 26.96
CA ALA A 64 37.51 -20.63 27.25
C ALA A 64 38.46 -20.72 26.06
N ILE A 65 39.17 -19.62 25.71
CA ILE A 65 40.23 -19.63 24.69
C ILE A 65 41.57 -19.92 25.37
N LYS A 66 42.41 -20.76 24.76
CA LYS A 66 43.87 -20.71 24.96
C LYS A 66 44.61 -20.90 23.62
N PRO A 67 45.68 -20.12 23.36
CA PRO A 67 46.60 -20.32 22.24
C PRO A 67 47.81 -21.19 22.66
N GLU A 68 48.49 -21.82 21.71
CA GLU A 68 49.91 -22.18 21.89
C GLU A 68 50.65 -22.30 20.54
N GLU A 69 51.98 -22.20 20.60
CA GLU A 69 52.87 -22.05 19.46
C GLU A 69 53.37 -23.37 18.87
N GLY A 70 53.81 -23.27 17.61
CA GLY A 70 54.91 -24.00 16.97
C GLY A 70 55.32 -25.41 17.39
N ASN A 71 55.30 -26.34 16.44
CA ASN A 71 56.54 -27.05 16.12
C ASN A 71 56.65 -27.54 14.66
N LYS A 72 57.89 -27.63 14.17
CA LYS A 72 58.35 -28.40 13.00
C LYS A 72 59.09 -29.63 13.55
N PRO A 73 59.14 -30.78 12.86
CA PRO A 73 60.15 -30.93 11.80
C PRO A 73 59.79 -31.87 10.62
N SER A 74 60.77 -31.97 9.72
CA SER A 74 61.07 -32.92 8.64
C SER A 74 60.67 -34.40 8.88
N HIS A 75 60.58 -35.34 7.92
CA HIS A 75 61.29 -35.68 6.66
C HIS A 75 60.34 -36.51 5.74
N SER A 76 60.59 -36.96 4.49
CA SER A 76 61.63 -36.79 3.43
C SER A 76 61.21 -37.53 2.14
N HIS A 77 61.48 -36.99 0.94
CA HIS A 77 61.49 -37.71 -0.37
C HIS A 77 60.14 -38.31 -0.86
N ASP A 78 59.83 -38.48 -2.15
CA ASP A 78 60.69 -38.63 -3.34
C ASP A 78 60.08 -38.05 -4.65
N GLN A 79 60.85 -38.09 -5.74
CA GLN A 79 60.48 -37.58 -7.07
C GLN A 79 59.75 -38.60 -7.99
N VAL A 80 59.38 -38.09 -9.19
CA VAL A 80 59.21 -38.79 -10.49
C VAL A 80 57.79 -39.20 -10.88
N GLY A 81 57.32 -38.66 -12.01
CA GLY A 81 56.08 -39.06 -12.69
C GLY A 81 55.72 -38.11 -13.84
N ARG A 82 56.20 -38.39 -15.06
CA ARG A 82 56.07 -37.53 -16.25
C ARG A 82 55.00 -38.07 -17.22
N ASN A 83 54.40 -37.17 -18.02
CA ASN A 83 53.69 -37.42 -19.30
C ASN A 83 52.26 -38.03 -19.23
N LEU A 84 51.38 -37.97 -20.25
CA LEU A 84 51.12 -37.02 -21.38
C LEU A 84 49.96 -37.57 -22.26
N VAL A 85 48.74 -37.02 -22.19
CA VAL A 85 47.69 -37.06 -23.26
C VAL A 85 46.77 -35.86 -23.02
N THR A 86 46.65 -34.77 -23.79
CA THR A 86 46.54 -34.50 -25.24
C THR A 86 45.11 -34.57 -25.82
N ARG A 87 44.52 -33.37 -25.98
CA ARG A 87 43.42 -32.97 -26.89
C ARG A 87 41.96 -33.32 -26.56
N LEU A 88 41.08 -32.50 -27.17
CA LEU A 88 39.61 -32.41 -27.07
C LEU A 88 39.15 -31.81 -25.73
N LEU A 89 38.40 -30.70 -25.65
CA LEU A 89 37.53 -30.06 -26.64
C LEU A 89 37.70 -28.51 -26.63
N THR A 90 37.74 -27.88 -27.81
CA THR A 90 37.48 -26.44 -27.95
C THR A 90 35.97 -26.18 -27.88
N GLY A 91 35.40 -26.39 -26.70
CA GLY A 91 34.06 -25.92 -26.35
C GLY A 91 34.15 -24.56 -25.68
N GLY A 92 34.17 -23.49 -26.46
CA GLY A 92 34.19 -22.13 -25.92
C GLY A 92 32.88 -21.82 -25.19
N THR A 93 32.85 -22.00 -23.88
CA THR A 93 31.79 -21.46 -23.03
C THR A 93 31.88 -19.94 -23.08
N THR A 94 31.03 -19.32 -23.91
CA THR A 94 30.83 -17.87 -23.89
C THR A 94 30.25 -17.46 -22.55
N THR A 95 31.12 -17.11 -21.62
CA THR A 95 30.80 -16.41 -20.38
C THR A 95 30.30 -15.02 -20.75
N THR A 96 29.01 -14.92 -21.08
CA THR A 96 28.35 -13.63 -21.32
C THR A 96 28.50 -12.78 -20.07
N THR A 97 29.42 -11.81 -20.11
CA THR A 97 29.70 -10.92 -18.99
C THR A 97 28.41 -10.20 -18.60
N THR A 98 28.13 -10.07 -17.31
CA THR A 98 26.87 -9.49 -16.81
C THR A 98 26.61 -8.08 -17.40
N THR A 99 27.67 -7.30 -17.67
CA THR A 99 27.63 -6.05 -18.45
C THR A 99 26.95 -6.17 -19.80
N GLY A 100 27.24 -7.22 -20.58
CA GLY A 100 26.63 -7.46 -21.89
C GLY A 100 25.14 -7.85 -21.79
N MET A 101 24.76 -8.57 -20.72
CA MET A 101 23.36 -8.86 -20.43
C MET A 101 22.58 -7.61 -20.02
N ILE A 102 23.18 -6.74 -19.19
CA ILE A 102 22.61 -5.45 -18.78
C ILE A 102 22.36 -4.57 -20.00
N SER A 103 23.37 -4.33 -20.84
CA SER A 103 23.20 -3.46 -22.03
C SER A 103 22.17 -4.04 -23.02
N THR A 104 22.13 -5.37 -23.19
CA THR A 104 21.10 -6.01 -24.02
C THR A 104 19.68 -5.82 -23.47
N ALA A 105 19.49 -5.86 -22.14
CA ALA A 105 18.20 -5.63 -21.51
C ALA A 105 17.80 -4.14 -21.54
N CYS A 106 18.74 -3.23 -21.28
CA CYS A 106 18.49 -1.79 -21.25
C CYS A 106 18.22 -1.17 -22.63
N LYS A 107 18.71 -1.80 -23.72
CA LYS A 107 18.38 -1.38 -25.10
C LYS A 107 16.88 -1.44 -25.44
N SER A 108 16.09 -2.24 -24.71
CA SER A 108 14.63 -2.31 -24.91
C SER A 108 13.82 -1.39 -24.00
N THR A 109 14.47 -0.52 -23.21
CA THR A 109 13.78 0.42 -22.31
C THR A 109 13.77 1.84 -22.87
N LEU A 110 12.84 2.68 -22.40
CA LEU A 110 12.70 4.07 -22.87
C LEU A 110 13.89 4.95 -22.45
N TYR A 111 14.56 4.62 -21.33
CA TYR A 111 15.71 5.36 -20.81
C TYR A 111 16.92 4.43 -20.59
N PRO A 112 17.63 4.01 -21.66
CA PRO A 112 18.71 3.02 -21.55
C PRO A 112 19.83 3.42 -20.61
N SER A 113 20.25 4.69 -20.62
CA SER A 113 21.31 5.22 -19.73
C SER A 113 20.93 5.14 -18.24
N ALA A 114 19.68 5.49 -17.90
CA ALA A 114 19.16 5.34 -16.55
C ALA A 114 19.04 3.85 -16.14
N CYS A 115 18.69 2.96 -17.08
CA CYS A 115 18.64 1.52 -16.84
C CYS A 115 20.05 0.95 -16.55
N GLU A 116 21.05 1.29 -17.38
CA GLU A 116 22.43 0.86 -17.17
C GLU A 116 23.00 1.42 -15.86
N SER A 117 22.68 2.67 -15.50
CA SER A 117 23.06 3.29 -14.22
C SER A 117 22.46 2.56 -13.00
N ALA A 118 21.16 2.20 -13.05
CA ALA A 118 20.51 1.46 -11.97
C ALA A 118 21.11 0.05 -11.77
N LEU A 119 21.45 -0.62 -12.87
CA LEU A 119 21.98 -1.99 -12.88
C LEU A 119 23.51 -2.07 -12.73
N ALA A 120 24.24 -0.94 -12.76
CA ALA A 120 25.70 -0.90 -12.62
C ALA A 120 26.20 -1.60 -11.34
N SER A 121 25.46 -1.50 -10.25
CA SER A 121 25.76 -2.13 -8.95
C SER A 121 25.87 -3.66 -8.99
N VAL A 122 25.30 -4.32 -10.02
CA VAL A 122 25.34 -5.78 -10.21
C VAL A 122 26.18 -6.23 -11.40
N ALA A 123 26.78 -5.30 -12.17
CA ALA A 123 27.55 -5.61 -13.39
C ALA A 123 28.79 -6.50 -13.15
N GLY A 124 29.38 -6.46 -11.95
CA GLY A 124 30.52 -7.30 -11.56
C GLY A 124 30.18 -8.63 -10.89
N ARG A 125 28.89 -9.02 -10.82
CA ARG A 125 28.43 -10.26 -10.15
C ARG A 125 28.18 -11.37 -11.19
N PRO A 126 28.21 -12.67 -10.79
CA PRO A 126 27.90 -13.78 -11.71
C PRO A 126 26.53 -13.61 -12.38
N ALA A 127 26.43 -14.13 -13.61
CA ALA A 127 25.37 -13.87 -14.58
C ALA A 127 23.97 -13.88 -13.97
N LYS A 128 23.26 -12.75 -14.10
CA LYS A 128 21.92 -12.54 -13.56
C LYS A 128 20.84 -12.90 -14.58
N THR A 129 19.81 -13.60 -14.13
CA THR A 129 18.66 -13.90 -15.01
C THR A 129 17.87 -12.62 -15.32
N PRO A 130 17.12 -12.56 -16.44
CA PRO A 130 16.26 -11.40 -16.73
C PRO A 130 15.30 -11.03 -15.60
N LYS A 131 14.77 -12.03 -14.88
CA LYS A 131 13.95 -11.81 -13.67
C LYS A 131 14.75 -11.12 -12.55
N GLN A 132 16.01 -11.52 -12.33
CA GLN A 132 16.86 -10.86 -11.33
C GLN A 132 17.23 -9.42 -11.72
N LEU A 133 17.47 -9.13 -13.01
CA LEU A 133 17.68 -7.76 -13.47
C LEU A 133 16.43 -6.89 -13.24
N PHE A 134 15.25 -7.43 -13.53
CA PHE A 134 13.97 -6.76 -13.22
C PHE A 134 13.82 -6.46 -11.72
N HIS A 135 14.05 -7.45 -10.83
CA HIS A 135 13.96 -7.22 -9.38
C HIS A 135 14.92 -6.11 -8.90
N VAL A 136 16.18 -6.12 -9.34
CA VAL A 136 17.17 -5.09 -8.98
C VAL A 136 16.76 -3.70 -9.50
N SER A 137 16.13 -3.62 -10.68
CA SER A 137 15.57 -2.37 -11.20
C SER A 137 14.46 -1.81 -10.31
N VAL A 138 13.55 -2.67 -9.82
CA VAL A 138 12.47 -2.28 -8.91
C VAL A 138 13.02 -1.89 -7.53
N GLU A 139 13.99 -2.62 -6.97
CA GLU A 139 14.68 -2.26 -5.73
C GLU A 139 15.36 -0.88 -5.84
N PHE A 140 16.01 -0.60 -6.98
CA PHE A 140 16.62 0.71 -7.24
C PHE A 140 15.58 1.83 -7.33
N ALA A 141 14.48 1.61 -8.07
CA ALA A 141 13.37 2.56 -8.16
C ALA A 141 12.75 2.82 -6.76
N MET A 142 12.60 1.79 -5.93
CA MET A 142 12.12 1.93 -4.55
C MET A 142 13.08 2.74 -3.67
N SER A 143 14.40 2.55 -3.82
CA SER A 143 15.41 3.42 -3.18
C SER A 143 15.26 4.89 -3.59
N ARG A 144 15.05 5.17 -4.88
CA ARG A 144 14.83 6.54 -5.37
C ARG A 144 13.51 7.13 -4.84
N ALA A 145 12.44 6.33 -4.79
CA ALA A 145 11.15 6.73 -4.22
C ALA A 145 11.24 7.08 -2.72
N HIS A 146 12.07 6.37 -1.94
CA HIS A 146 12.35 6.74 -0.55
C HIS A 146 13.07 8.10 -0.46
N SER A 147 14.06 8.36 -1.32
CA SER A 147 14.76 9.66 -1.35
C SER A 147 13.83 10.80 -1.74
N ALA A 148 12.99 10.61 -2.77
CA ALA A 148 11.98 11.57 -3.19
C ALA A 148 10.96 11.84 -2.07
N ARG A 149 10.45 10.80 -1.40
CA ARG A 149 9.49 10.96 -0.29
C ARG A 149 10.08 11.78 0.86
N SER A 150 11.33 11.49 1.24
CA SER A 150 12.02 12.26 2.29
C SER A 150 12.21 13.72 1.91
N LEU A 151 12.48 14.02 0.63
CA LEU A 151 12.54 15.40 0.15
C LEU A 151 11.16 16.07 0.22
N ALA A 152 10.11 15.44 -0.30
CA ALA A 152 8.75 15.96 -0.25
C ALA A 152 8.31 16.27 1.19
N TYR A 153 8.54 15.33 2.12
CA TYR A 153 8.24 15.53 3.54
C TYR A 153 9.05 16.68 4.16
N ASN A 154 10.33 16.83 3.80
CA ASN A 154 11.12 17.96 4.27
C ASN A 154 10.59 19.32 3.75
N LEU A 155 10.04 19.35 2.53
CA LEU A 155 9.44 20.54 1.93
C LEU A 155 8.06 20.89 2.53
N THR A 156 7.41 20.01 3.30
CA THR A 156 6.18 20.37 4.05
C THR A 156 6.45 21.12 5.36
N PHE A 157 7.67 21.05 5.93
CA PHE A 157 7.99 21.70 7.22
C PHE A 157 7.67 23.20 7.32
N PRO A 158 7.92 24.06 6.31
CA PRO A 158 7.57 25.48 6.37
C PRO A 158 6.07 25.76 6.55
N TYR A 159 5.21 24.76 6.29
CA TYR A 159 3.76 24.87 6.35
C TYR A 159 3.17 24.27 7.64
N HIS A 160 3.84 23.33 8.30
CA HIS A 160 3.38 22.71 9.55
C HIS A 160 3.19 23.69 10.72
N HIS A 161 3.84 24.87 10.69
CA HIS A 161 3.70 25.91 11.72
C HIS A 161 2.63 26.97 11.40
N LYS A 162 1.95 26.90 10.26
CA LYS A 162 0.86 27.83 9.88
C LYS A 162 -0.49 27.24 10.24
N SER A 163 -0.95 27.49 11.46
CA SER A 163 -2.30 27.12 11.93
C SER A 163 -3.39 27.90 11.18
N GLY A 164 -3.91 27.31 10.11
CA GLY A 164 -5.04 27.82 9.33
C GLY A 164 -5.50 26.82 8.27
N PRO A 165 -6.72 26.97 7.71
CA PRO A 165 -7.28 26.06 6.72
C PRO A 165 -6.71 26.33 5.31
N TYR A 166 -5.39 26.30 5.17
CA TYR A 166 -4.73 26.48 3.88
C TYR A 166 -4.92 25.22 3.01
N PRO A 167 -5.24 25.37 1.71
CA PRO A 167 -5.24 24.25 0.78
C PRO A 167 -3.87 23.54 0.76
N PRO A 168 -3.82 22.19 0.66
CA PRO A 168 -2.57 21.47 0.52
C PRO A 168 -1.77 21.98 -0.69
N THR A 169 -0.45 22.09 -0.53
CA THR A 169 0.47 22.36 -1.64
C THR A 169 0.72 21.08 -2.43
N GLY A 170 1.19 21.19 -3.68
CA GLY A 170 1.54 20.02 -4.49
C GLY A 170 2.59 19.11 -3.84
N THR A 171 3.45 19.68 -2.99
CA THR A 171 4.38 18.91 -2.14
C THR A 171 3.65 17.93 -1.20
N TYR A 172 2.49 18.27 -0.63
CA TYR A 172 1.70 17.32 0.19
C TYR A 172 1.14 16.16 -0.64
N ASP A 173 0.73 16.43 -1.89
CA ASP A 173 0.24 15.39 -2.81
C ASP A 173 1.36 14.43 -3.16
N CYS A 174 2.56 14.95 -3.44
CA CYS A 174 3.75 14.15 -3.66
C CYS A 174 4.05 13.20 -2.49
N VAL A 175 3.88 13.61 -1.23
CA VAL A 175 4.06 12.70 -0.08
C VAL A 175 3.10 11.50 -0.16
N GLU A 176 1.81 11.74 -0.37
CA GLU A 176 0.77 10.69 -0.46
C GLU A 176 0.95 9.78 -1.69
N LEU A 177 1.31 10.36 -2.82
CA LEU A 177 1.56 9.67 -4.09
C LEU A 177 2.85 8.82 -4.02
N LEU A 178 3.89 9.30 -3.33
CA LEU A 178 5.12 8.55 -3.11
C LEU A 178 4.97 7.43 -2.06
N ASP A 179 4.17 7.63 -1.01
CA ASP A 179 3.79 6.55 -0.10
C ASP A 179 3.00 5.45 -0.82
N THR A 180 2.05 5.85 -1.66
CA THR A 180 1.29 4.92 -2.52
C THR A 180 2.24 4.14 -3.44
N THR A 181 3.19 4.83 -4.07
CA THR A 181 4.22 4.29 -4.96
C THR A 181 5.13 3.29 -4.26
N LEU A 182 5.68 3.63 -3.10
CA LEU A 182 6.56 2.75 -2.33
C LEU A 182 5.89 1.42 -2.00
N SER A 183 4.62 1.46 -1.57
CA SER A 183 3.88 0.23 -1.31
C SER A 183 3.54 -0.54 -2.60
N LEU A 184 3.31 0.12 -3.75
CA LEU A 184 3.14 -0.59 -5.04
C LEU A 184 4.44 -1.29 -5.47
N LEU A 185 5.59 -0.65 -5.32
CA LEU A 185 6.91 -1.24 -5.62
C LEU A 185 7.27 -2.39 -4.66
N SER A 186 6.89 -2.27 -3.38
CA SER A 186 7.02 -3.35 -2.40
C SER A 186 6.14 -4.56 -2.77
N ASP A 187 4.91 -4.32 -3.22
CA ASP A 187 3.98 -5.37 -3.63
C ASP A 187 4.48 -6.16 -4.86
N VAL A 188 5.16 -5.49 -5.81
CA VAL A 188 5.84 -6.14 -6.94
C VAL A 188 6.94 -7.12 -6.49
N LEU A 189 7.62 -6.82 -5.38
CA LEU A 189 8.72 -7.64 -4.84
C LEU A 189 8.26 -8.72 -3.85
N ASP A 190 7.04 -8.64 -3.31
CA ASP A 190 6.54 -9.58 -2.30
C ASP A 190 6.16 -10.94 -2.91
N GLY A 191 7.08 -11.89 -2.84
CA GLY A 191 6.88 -13.27 -3.28
C GLY A 191 5.68 -13.98 -2.62
N ARG A 192 5.22 -13.53 -1.44
CA ARG A 192 4.03 -14.10 -0.77
C ARG A 192 2.74 -13.76 -1.50
N LYS A 193 2.67 -12.58 -2.14
CA LYS A 193 1.53 -12.17 -2.97
C LYS A 193 1.46 -12.96 -4.29
N SER A 194 2.58 -13.55 -4.72
CA SER A 194 2.71 -14.28 -5.99
C SER A 194 2.04 -13.56 -7.17
N PRO A 195 2.36 -12.26 -7.39
CA PRO A 195 1.59 -11.42 -8.30
C PRO A 195 1.62 -11.94 -9.72
N THR A 196 0.49 -11.83 -10.43
CA THR A 196 0.42 -12.14 -11.84
C THR A 196 1.23 -11.14 -12.65
N HIS A 197 1.47 -11.45 -13.93
CA HIS A 197 2.09 -10.49 -14.83
C HIS A 197 1.31 -9.16 -14.86
N ASP A 198 -0.02 -9.25 -14.89
CA ASP A 198 -0.90 -8.09 -15.08
C ASP A 198 -1.03 -7.26 -13.80
N ASP A 199 -0.90 -7.88 -12.62
CA ASP A 199 -0.75 -7.16 -11.35
C ASP A 199 0.52 -6.31 -11.34
N VAL A 200 1.68 -6.91 -11.68
CA VAL A 200 2.96 -6.18 -11.73
C VAL A 200 2.94 -5.07 -12.78
N GLN A 201 2.32 -5.31 -13.95
CA GLN A 201 2.10 -4.25 -14.94
C GLN A 201 1.21 -3.14 -14.38
N THR A 202 0.10 -3.48 -13.72
CA THR A 202 -0.84 -2.51 -13.13
C THR A 202 -0.15 -1.64 -12.09
N TRP A 203 0.58 -2.25 -11.16
CA TRP A 203 1.22 -1.53 -10.05
C TRP A 203 2.40 -0.65 -10.50
N LEU A 204 3.19 -1.09 -11.49
CA LEU A 204 4.24 -0.26 -12.08
C LEU A 204 3.66 0.90 -12.90
N SER A 205 2.56 0.69 -13.63
CA SER A 205 1.86 1.77 -14.34
C SER A 205 1.22 2.77 -13.38
N ALA A 206 0.57 2.32 -12.31
CA ALA A 206 0.03 3.19 -11.27
C ALA A 206 1.13 3.97 -10.52
N ALA A 207 2.28 3.35 -10.29
CA ALA A 207 3.46 4.00 -9.74
C ALA A 207 4.01 5.12 -10.66
N LEU A 208 3.89 4.98 -11.98
CA LEU A 208 4.18 6.06 -12.95
C LEU A 208 3.14 7.17 -12.89
N THR A 209 1.83 6.84 -12.89
CA THR A 209 0.78 7.87 -12.80
C THR A 209 0.90 8.70 -11.53
N ASN A 210 1.26 8.08 -10.40
CA ASN A 210 1.56 8.80 -9.16
C ASN A 210 2.68 9.85 -9.32
N GLN A 211 3.68 9.60 -10.16
CA GLN A 211 4.75 10.57 -10.40
C GLN A 211 4.24 11.74 -11.23
N VAL A 212 3.52 11.44 -12.33
CA VAL A 212 2.93 12.47 -13.21
C VAL A 212 2.01 13.40 -12.41
N THR A 213 1.10 12.85 -11.60
CA THR A 213 0.20 13.65 -10.75
C THR A 213 0.93 14.47 -9.69
N CYS A 214 2.06 13.97 -9.16
CA CYS A 214 2.90 14.75 -8.26
C CYS A 214 3.54 15.95 -9.00
N GLN A 215 4.04 15.77 -10.23
CA GLN A 215 4.57 16.87 -11.04
C GLN A 215 3.49 17.89 -11.42
N GLU A 216 2.30 17.44 -11.83
CA GLU A 216 1.13 18.30 -12.11
C GLU A 216 0.74 19.11 -10.87
N SER A 217 0.71 18.47 -9.70
CA SER A 217 0.37 19.13 -8.44
C SER A 217 1.43 20.17 -8.03
N LEU A 218 2.73 19.91 -8.26
CA LEU A 218 3.80 20.89 -8.08
C LEU A 218 3.69 22.06 -9.06
N GLY A 219 3.26 21.81 -10.30
CA GLY A 219 3.05 22.84 -11.34
C GLY A 219 1.78 23.68 -11.17
N SER A 220 0.86 23.29 -10.28
CA SER A 220 -0.43 23.97 -10.08
C SER A 220 -0.32 25.43 -9.58
N LYS A 221 0.83 25.82 -9.02
CA LYS A 221 1.14 27.15 -8.51
C LYS A 221 2.58 27.53 -8.85
N PRO A 222 2.97 28.82 -8.79
CA PRO A 222 4.36 29.23 -8.95
C PRO A 222 5.27 28.47 -7.97
N PRO A 223 6.35 27.82 -8.44
CA PRO A 223 7.10 26.85 -7.63
C PRO A 223 7.78 27.51 -6.43
N ALA A 224 7.55 26.93 -5.26
CA ALA A 224 8.21 27.34 -4.02
C ALA A 224 9.68 26.90 -3.98
N ALA A 225 10.45 27.49 -3.06
CA ALA A 225 11.86 27.17 -2.88
C ALA A 225 12.05 25.67 -2.56
N GLY A 226 12.69 24.94 -3.48
CA GLY A 226 12.94 23.50 -3.38
C GLY A 226 12.03 22.61 -4.22
N GLU A 227 10.90 23.11 -4.75
CA GLU A 227 9.99 22.30 -5.57
C GLU A 227 10.60 21.90 -6.93
N ALA A 228 11.51 22.70 -7.51
CA ALA A 228 12.29 22.32 -8.69
C ALA A 228 13.23 21.11 -8.43
N SER A 229 13.78 21.00 -7.22
CA SER A 229 14.55 19.82 -6.81
C SER A 229 13.66 18.59 -6.66
N MET A 230 12.41 18.79 -6.23
CA MET A 230 11.41 17.73 -6.12
C MET A 230 10.98 17.22 -7.50
N ASP A 231 10.62 18.11 -8.42
CA ASP A 231 10.31 17.77 -9.82
C ASP A 231 11.46 16.98 -10.48
N THR A 232 12.71 17.42 -10.30
CA THR A 232 13.89 16.69 -10.80
C THR A 232 14.00 15.26 -10.23
N GLN A 233 13.73 15.05 -8.94
CA GLN A 233 13.71 13.72 -8.32
C GLN A 233 12.59 12.84 -8.89
N VAL A 234 11.40 13.42 -9.09
CA VAL A 234 10.22 12.71 -9.60
C VAL A 234 10.41 12.32 -11.06
N GLN A 235 10.94 13.22 -11.91
CA GLN A 235 11.32 12.90 -13.29
C GLN A 235 12.32 11.75 -13.35
N SER A 236 13.35 11.77 -12.50
CA SER A 236 14.34 10.69 -12.42
C SER A 236 13.70 9.37 -12.00
N LEU A 237 12.81 9.40 -10.99
CA LEU A 237 12.05 8.24 -10.54
C LEU A 237 11.13 7.66 -11.63
N THR A 238 10.43 8.51 -12.39
CA THR A 238 9.63 8.11 -13.57
C THR A 238 10.46 7.30 -14.56
N GLN A 239 11.72 7.70 -14.83
CA GLN A 239 12.61 6.93 -15.71
C GLN A 239 12.93 5.54 -15.16
N PHE A 240 13.22 5.41 -13.86
CA PHE A 240 13.54 4.11 -13.24
C PHE A 240 12.32 3.17 -13.14
N ILE A 241 11.12 3.69 -12.85
CA ILE A 241 9.89 2.88 -12.86
C ILE A 241 9.54 2.46 -14.30
N SER A 242 9.67 3.36 -15.28
CA SER A 242 9.45 3.07 -16.70
C SER A 242 10.39 1.98 -17.23
N ASN A 243 11.68 2.07 -16.90
CA ASN A 243 12.65 1.02 -17.20
C ASN A 243 12.29 -0.31 -16.53
N SER A 244 11.82 -0.30 -15.28
CA SER A 244 11.38 -1.51 -14.57
C SER A 244 10.17 -2.16 -15.26
N LEU A 245 9.21 -1.37 -15.75
CA LEU A 245 8.06 -1.85 -16.52
C LEU A 245 8.48 -2.45 -17.88
N ALA A 246 9.41 -1.81 -18.59
CA ALA A 246 9.96 -2.35 -19.84
C ALA A 246 10.72 -3.67 -19.62
N LEU A 247 11.51 -3.76 -18.54
CA LEU A 247 12.21 -4.99 -18.15
C LEU A 247 11.22 -6.12 -17.81
N HIS A 248 10.15 -5.83 -17.05
CA HIS A 248 9.07 -6.80 -16.77
C HIS A 248 8.46 -7.36 -18.07
N LYS A 249 8.12 -6.48 -19.03
CA LYS A 249 7.61 -6.88 -20.34
C LYS A 249 8.59 -7.73 -21.15
N SER A 250 9.90 -7.47 -21.06
CA SER A 250 10.92 -8.30 -21.70
C SER A 250 10.99 -9.72 -21.12
N VAL A 251 10.77 -9.87 -19.80
CA VAL A 251 10.68 -11.15 -19.10
C VAL A 251 9.41 -11.91 -19.52
N GLU A 252 8.27 -11.21 -19.68
CA GLU A 252 7.01 -11.78 -20.16
C GLU A 252 7.10 -12.32 -21.59
N GLY A 253 7.60 -11.51 -22.53
CA GLY A 253 7.68 -11.87 -23.94
C GLY A 253 8.51 -13.14 -24.17
N ARG A 254 9.61 -13.30 -23.40
CA ARG A 254 10.44 -14.51 -23.43
C ARG A 254 9.75 -15.74 -22.84
N ARG A 255 8.79 -15.59 -21.91
CA ARG A 255 7.94 -16.69 -21.42
C ARG A 255 6.88 -17.08 -22.45
N ARG A 256 6.18 -16.11 -23.06
CA ARG A 256 5.17 -16.39 -24.10
C ARG A 256 5.78 -17.08 -25.33
N SER A 257 6.98 -16.66 -25.74
CA SER A 257 7.73 -17.28 -26.84
C SER A 257 8.06 -18.77 -26.57
N TRP A 258 8.31 -19.17 -25.33
CA TRP A 258 8.56 -20.57 -24.97
C TRP A 258 7.26 -21.39 -24.93
N THR A 259 6.17 -20.84 -24.38
CA THR A 259 4.86 -21.52 -24.36
C THR A 259 4.22 -21.65 -25.75
N GLY A 260 4.66 -20.88 -26.75
CA GLY A 260 4.27 -21.05 -28.14
C GLY A 260 4.88 -22.28 -28.83
N VAL A 261 5.96 -22.85 -28.28
CA VAL A 261 6.65 -24.04 -28.84
C VAL A 261 6.10 -25.34 -28.24
N LEU A 262 5.67 -25.31 -26.99
CA LEU A 262 4.98 -26.43 -26.33
C LEU A 262 3.47 -26.17 -26.35
N GLY A 263 2.82 -26.59 -27.44
CA GLY A 263 1.41 -26.34 -27.75
C GLY A 263 0.42 -26.79 -26.67
N SER A 264 0.25 -25.96 -25.65
CA SER A 264 -0.82 -26.06 -24.66
C SER A 264 -2.01 -25.25 -25.16
N GLY A 265 -2.85 -25.89 -25.96
CA GLY A 265 -4.20 -25.40 -26.25
C GLY A 265 -5.02 -25.36 -24.97
N ALA A 266 -4.89 -24.26 -24.22
CA ALA A 266 -5.79 -23.92 -23.13
C ALA A 266 -7.18 -23.70 -23.75
N ARG A 267 -7.97 -24.79 -23.76
CA ARG A 267 -9.38 -24.76 -24.14
C ARG A 267 -10.03 -23.60 -23.38
N GLY A 268 -10.49 -22.60 -24.14
CA GLY A 268 -11.29 -21.52 -23.58
C GLY A 268 -12.53 -22.14 -22.97
N LEU A 269 -12.50 -22.35 -21.66
CA LEU A 269 -13.69 -22.72 -20.92
C LEU A 269 -14.69 -21.61 -21.17
N LEU A 270 -15.87 -21.95 -21.69
CA LEU A 270 -16.91 -21.01 -22.06
C LEU A 270 -17.01 -19.94 -20.98
N SER A 271 -16.83 -18.67 -21.36
CA SER A 271 -16.89 -17.55 -20.43
C SER A 271 -18.14 -17.71 -19.58
N ARG A 272 -17.94 -17.96 -18.29
CA ARG A 272 -19.04 -18.00 -17.33
C ARG A 272 -19.77 -16.67 -17.50
N ASP A 273 -21.10 -16.72 -17.66
CA ASP A 273 -21.88 -15.50 -17.68
C ASP A 273 -21.90 -14.91 -16.26
N ASP A 274 -20.82 -14.21 -15.94
CA ASP A 274 -20.62 -13.46 -14.70
C ASP A 274 -21.40 -12.12 -14.77
N GLY A 275 -22.39 -12.00 -15.67
CA GLY A 275 -23.26 -10.85 -15.84
C GLY A 275 -22.54 -9.60 -16.32
N GLY A 276 -21.34 -9.74 -16.92
CA GLY A 276 -20.47 -8.63 -17.31
C GLY A 276 -19.59 -8.04 -16.20
N PHE A 277 -19.51 -8.68 -15.02
CA PHE A 277 -18.57 -8.27 -13.97
C PHE A 277 -17.13 -8.78 -14.25
N PRO A 278 -16.08 -8.01 -13.90
CA PRO A 278 -14.70 -8.49 -13.97
C PRO A 278 -14.46 -9.72 -13.09
N GLY A 279 -13.52 -10.59 -13.49
CA GLY A 279 -13.21 -11.83 -12.76
C GLY A 279 -12.67 -11.65 -11.34
N TRP A 280 -12.19 -10.45 -10.98
CA TRP A 280 -11.80 -10.10 -9.62
C TRP A 280 -12.99 -9.73 -8.71
N VAL A 281 -14.18 -9.44 -9.26
CA VAL A 281 -15.41 -9.27 -8.49
C VAL A 281 -16.00 -10.66 -8.21
N THR A 282 -15.73 -11.18 -7.01
CA THR A 282 -16.07 -12.55 -6.63
C THR A 282 -17.59 -12.79 -6.53
N ALA A 283 -18.01 -14.05 -6.60
CA ALA A 283 -19.44 -14.39 -6.55
C ALA A 283 -20.16 -13.92 -5.26
N SER A 284 -19.46 -13.90 -4.13
CA SER A 284 -19.94 -13.32 -2.87
C SER A 284 -20.16 -11.81 -2.96
N GLU A 285 -19.28 -11.10 -3.64
CA GLU A 285 -19.40 -9.64 -3.83
C GLU A 285 -20.50 -9.32 -4.83
N ARG A 286 -20.63 -10.10 -5.92
CA ARG A 286 -21.75 -9.94 -6.86
C ARG A 286 -23.11 -10.19 -6.18
N LYS A 287 -23.18 -11.18 -5.27
CA LYS A 287 -24.36 -11.36 -4.40
C LYS A 287 -24.60 -10.13 -3.52
N LEU A 288 -23.55 -9.59 -2.88
CA LEU A 288 -23.64 -8.39 -2.05
C LEU A 288 -24.09 -7.15 -2.85
N LEU A 289 -23.65 -6.99 -4.10
CA LEU A 289 -24.09 -5.94 -5.02
C LEU A 289 -25.55 -6.11 -5.48
N ALA A 290 -26.10 -7.32 -5.42
CA ALA A 290 -27.50 -7.61 -5.73
C ALA A 290 -28.45 -7.45 -4.52
N THR A 291 -28.00 -7.69 -3.29
CA THR A 291 -28.79 -7.49 -2.05
C THR A 291 -29.30 -6.05 -1.95
N ALA A 292 -30.55 -5.79 -1.57
CA ALA A 292 -31.03 -4.42 -1.37
C ALA A 292 -30.28 -3.74 -0.21
N GLY A 293 -30.03 -2.43 -0.29
CA GLY A 293 -29.18 -1.72 0.70
C GLY A 293 -29.65 -1.88 2.16
N LYS A 294 -30.97 -1.92 2.37
CA LYS A 294 -31.62 -2.08 3.69
C LYS A 294 -31.52 -3.49 4.27
N ASP A 295 -31.31 -4.50 3.43
CA ASP A 295 -31.16 -5.90 3.86
C ASP A 295 -29.69 -6.27 4.07
N MET A 296 -28.77 -5.32 3.90
CA MET A 296 -27.34 -5.55 4.02
C MET A 296 -26.87 -5.30 5.45
N VAL A 297 -26.17 -6.27 6.03
CA VAL A 297 -25.52 -6.11 7.33
C VAL A 297 -24.41 -5.08 7.19
N ALA A 298 -24.58 -3.95 7.88
CA ALA A 298 -23.63 -2.84 7.88
C ALA A 298 -22.82 -2.80 9.18
N ASP A 299 -21.51 -2.57 9.08
CA ASP A 299 -20.61 -2.36 10.22
C ASP A 299 -20.76 -0.95 10.82
N ALA A 300 -21.19 0.02 9.99
CA ALA A 300 -21.56 1.36 10.43
C ALA A 300 -22.80 1.87 9.67
N VAL A 301 -23.66 2.62 10.36
CA VAL A 301 -24.81 3.32 9.78
C VAL A 301 -24.61 4.81 10.01
N VAL A 302 -24.60 5.59 8.93
CA VAL A 302 -24.45 7.04 8.94
C VAL A 302 -25.82 7.66 8.67
N ALA A 303 -26.31 8.47 9.62
CA ALA A 303 -27.56 9.21 9.45
C ALA A 303 -27.45 10.60 10.06
N SER A 304 -27.74 11.63 9.27
CA SER A 304 -27.64 13.04 9.68
C SER A 304 -28.64 13.44 10.78
N ASP A 305 -29.76 12.74 10.90
CA ASP A 305 -30.74 12.89 11.98
C ASP A 305 -30.28 12.30 13.33
N GLY A 306 -29.22 11.49 13.33
CA GLY A 306 -28.71 10.77 14.51
C GLY A 306 -29.42 9.44 14.81
N SER A 307 -30.21 8.89 13.88
CA SER A 307 -30.78 7.54 13.99
C SER A 307 -29.77 6.41 13.73
N GLY A 308 -28.62 6.73 13.12
CA GLY A 308 -27.51 5.83 12.83
C GLY A 308 -26.49 5.71 13.96
N THR A 309 -25.44 4.92 13.74
CA THR A 309 -24.30 4.80 14.67
C THR A 309 -23.34 5.99 14.58
N HIS A 310 -23.33 6.69 13.45
CA HIS A 310 -22.50 7.88 13.19
C HIS A 310 -23.34 8.98 12.53
N ARG A 311 -22.91 10.24 12.66
CA ARG A 311 -23.56 11.39 12.02
C ARG A 311 -22.87 11.84 10.72
N SER A 312 -21.58 11.58 10.61
CA SER A 312 -20.79 11.86 9.40
C SER A 312 -20.22 10.59 8.78
N ILE A 313 -19.96 10.64 7.47
CA ILE A 313 -19.32 9.54 6.75
C ILE A 313 -17.84 9.47 7.12
N GLY A 314 -17.20 10.62 7.35
CA GLY A 314 -15.80 10.71 7.79
C GLY A 314 -15.52 10.00 9.12
N GLU A 315 -16.40 10.16 10.12
CA GLU A 315 -16.28 9.46 11.40
C GLU A 315 -16.38 7.94 11.24
N ALA A 316 -17.35 7.44 10.45
CA ALA A 316 -17.53 6.01 10.22
C ALA A 316 -16.32 5.37 9.51
N VAL A 317 -15.76 6.07 8.51
CA VAL A 317 -14.53 5.66 7.81
C VAL A 317 -13.33 5.62 8.77
N ALA A 318 -13.18 6.63 9.62
CA ALA A 318 -12.10 6.67 10.62
C ALA A 318 -12.24 5.53 11.67
N PHE A 319 -13.45 5.32 12.20
CA PHE A 319 -13.76 4.28 13.17
C PHE A 319 -13.43 2.87 12.66
N LEU A 320 -13.89 2.53 11.44
CA LEU A 320 -13.60 1.22 10.81
C LEU A 320 -12.13 1.09 10.34
N GLY A 321 -11.40 2.20 10.24
CA GLY A 321 -9.94 2.21 10.13
C GLY A 321 -9.30 1.69 11.41
N LEU A 322 -9.55 2.36 12.53
CA LEU A 322 -8.99 2.04 13.86
C LEU A 322 -9.27 0.60 14.30
N GLN A 323 -10.48 0.07 14.04
CA GLN A 323 -10.81 -1.31 14.38
C GLN A 323 -9.93 -2.36 13.67
N ALA A 324 -9.52 -2.10 12.43
CA ALA A 324 -8.68 -3.03 11.67
C ALA A 324 -7.21 -2.98 12.11
N GLU A 325 -6.70 -1.81 12.50
CA GLU A 325 -5.36 -1.69 13.08
C GLU A 325 -5.27 -2.36 14.46
N GLY A 326 -6.34 -2.27 15.27
CA GLY A 326 -6.44 -2.93 16.58
C GLY A 326 -6.64 -4.45 16.55
N GLY A 327 -6.60 -5.11 15.38
CA GLY A 327 -6.80 -6.55 15.23
C GLY A 327 -8.24 -7.04 15.46
N GLY A 328 -9.20 -6.13 15.65
CA GLY A 328 -10.63 -6.43 15.78
C GLY A 328 -11.37 -6.52 14.45
N GLY A 329 -10.83 -5.90 13.39
CA GLY A 329 -11.37 -5.99 12.04
C GLY A 329 -11.05 -7.34 11.40
N GLY A 330 -12.08 -8.16 11.16
CA GLY A 330 -11.94 -9.36 10.33
C GLY A 330 -11.54 -9.01 8.89
N SER A 331 -11.06 -9.99 8.13
CA SER A 331 -10.65 -9.84 6.72
C SER A 331 -11.80 -9.58 5.72
N GLY A 332 -13.01 -9.32 6.23
CA GLY A 332 -14.22 -9.08 5.45
C GLY A 332 -14.28 -7.69 4.83
N ARG A 333 -15.36 -7.47 4.06
CA ARG A 333 -15.73 -6.16 3.55
C ARG A 333 -16.35 -5.32 4.67
N LYS A 334 -15.91 -4.07 4.77
CA LYS A 334 -16.37 -3.09 5.75
C LYS A 334 -17.50 -2.26 5.15
N VAL A 335 -18.74 -2.52 5.54
CA VAL A 335 -19.95 -1.92 4.95
C VAL A 335 -20.39 -0.70 5.77
N ILE A 336 -20.37 0.47 5.15
CA ILE A 336 -20.92 1.72 5.68
C ILE A 336 -22.22 2.01 4.93
N TYR A 337 -23.34 1.94 5.64
CA TYR A 337 -24.66 2.33 5.13
C TYR A 337 -24.93 3.80 5.40
N VAL A 338 -25.21 4.56 4.34
CA VAL A 338 -25.47 5.99 4.37
C VAL A 338 -26.96 6.20 4.08
N THR A 339 -27.74 6.64 5.08
CA THR A 339 -29.19 6.85 4.88
C THR A 339 -29.46 7.97 3.88
N ALA A 340 -30.70 8.07 3.41
CA ALA A 340 -31.14 9.22 2.62
C ALA A 340 -30.85 10.56 3.35
N GLY A 341 -30.26 11.51 2.64
CA GLY A 341 -29.79 12.79 3.18
C GLY A 341 -28.69 13.41 2.32
N THR A 342 -28.37 14.67 2.59
CA THR A 342 -27.27 15.41 1.95
C THR A 342 -26.15 15.62 2.97
N TYR A 343 -24.97 15.07 2.68
CA TYR A 343 -23.79 15.07 3.53
C TYR A 343 -22.73 15.99 2.92
N LYS A 344 -22.56 17.19 3.51
CA LYS A 344 -21.55 18.16 3.05
C LYS A 344 -20.20 17.85 3.69
N GLU A 345 -19.46 16.93 3.08
CA GLU A 345 -18.20 16.38 3.60
C GLU A 345 -17.22 16.07 2.45
N ASN A 346 -15.91 16.19 2.71
CA ASN A 346 -14.87 15.61 1.85
C ASN A 346 -14.35 14.31 2.47
N ILE A 347 -14.59 13.18 1.80
CA ILE A 347 -14.28 11.84 2.32
C ILE A 347 -12.96 11.33 1.72
N LYS A 348 -12.09 10.81 2.57
CA LYS A 348 -10.81 10.22 2.17
C LYS A 348 -10.67 8.81 2.76
N ILE A 349 -10.57 7.81 1.88
CA ILE A 349 -10.33 6.41 2.23
C ILE A 349 -8.87 6.10 1.85
N PRO A 350 -7.91 6.21 2.80
CA PRO A 350 -6.49 6.04 2.52
C PRO A 350 -6.15 4.60 2.17
N LYS A 351 -5.00 4.38 1.51
CA LYS A 351 -4.56 3.05 1.03
C LYS A 351 -4.63 1.92 2.07
N GLY A 352 -4.37 2.22 3.35
CA GLY A 352 -4.42 1.23 4.44
C GLY A 352 -5.83 0.71 4.77
N GLN A 353 -6.89 1.43 4.37
CA GLN A 353 -8.28 1.03 4.61
C GLN A 353 -8.83 0.23 3.43
N THR A 354 -8.45 -1.04 3.36
CA THR A 354 -8.93 -1.99 2.34
C THR A 354 -10.40 -2.39 2.53
N ASN A 355 -11.02 -2.84 1.45
CA ASN A 355 -12.36 -3.44 1.37
C ASN A 355 -13.51 -2.58 1.95
N VAL A 356 -13.37 -1.26 1.96
CA VAL A 356 -14.45 -0.33 2.37
C VAL A 356 -15.54 -0.27 1.30
N MET A 357 -16.80 -0.43 1.70
CA MET A 357 -17.97 -0.26 0.85
C MET A 357 -18.86 0.86 1.41
N LEU A 358 -19.08 1.90 0.62
CA LEU A 358 -20.12 2.89 0.86
C LEU A 358 -21.38 2.46 0.09
N VAL A 359 -22.53 2.41 0.76
CA VAL A 359 -23.83 2.11 0.13
C VAL A 359 -24.91 3.09 0.60
N GLY A 360 -25.73 3.59 -0.32
CA GLY A 360 -26.83 4.52 -0.03
C GLY A 360 -28.24 3.93 -0.13
N ASP A 361 -29.23 4.77 0.16
CA ASP A 361 -30.68 4.51 -0.07
C ASP A 361 -31.06 4.61 -1.58
N GLY A 362 -30.15 5.06 -2.44
CA GLY A 362 -30.31 5.22 -3.88
C GLY A 362 -29.67 6.50 -4.47
N LYS A 363 -29.40 6.48 -5.78
CA LYS A 363 -29.06 7.68 -6.57
C LYS A 363 -30.08 8.79 -6.30
N GLY A 364 -29.62 10.01 -6.04
CA GLY A 364 -30.44 11.18 -5.72
C GLY A 364 -31.08 11.18 -4.32
N LYS A 365 -30.85 10.16 -3.49
CA LYS A 365 -31.35 10.10 -2.10
C LYS A 365 -30.25 10.26 -1.07
N SER A 366 -29.16 9.50 -1.21
CA SER A 366 -27.97 9.61 -0.37
C SER A 366 -26.91 10.36 -1.16
N VAL A 367 -26.69 11.63 -0.81
CA VAL A 367 -25.90 12.58 -1.61
C VAL A 367 -24.70 13.07 -0.80
N ILE A 368 -23.49 12.89 -1.32
CA ILE A 368 -22.24 13.42 -0.74
C ILE A 368 -21.84 14.64 -1.57
N VAL A 369 -21.62 15.80 -0.94
CA VAL A 369 -21.37 17.07 -1.64
C VAL A 369 -20.12 17.76 -1.09
N GLY A 370 -19.22 18.16 -1.98
CA GLY A 370 -18.08 19.02 -1.68
C GLY A 370 -17.98 20.19 -2.67
N ASP A 371 -17.12 21.16 -2.36
CA ASP A 371 -16.98 22.42 -3.11
C ASP A 371 -15.52 22.90 -3.23
N ARG A 372 -14.56 21.97 -3.10
CA ARG A 372 -13.13 22.25 -3.30
C ARG A 372 -12.80 22.29 -4.79
N ASN A 373 -11.94 23.23 -5.19
CA ASN A 373 -11.62 23.51 -6.58
C ASN A 373 -10.28 24.25 -6.74
N ALA A 374 -9.79 24.31 -7.98
CA ALA A 374 -8.51 24.92 -8.33
C ALA A 374 -8.46 26.44 -8.13
N GLU A 375 -9.54 27.16 -8.44
CA GLU A 375 -9.61 28.62 -8.29
C GLU A 375 -9.49 29.06 -6.82
N ASP A 376 -10.10 28.30 -5.89
CA ASP A 376 -9.93 28.49 -4.44
C ASP A 376 -8.61 27.89 -3.90
N GLY A 377 -7.71 27.51 -4.81
CA GLY A 377 -6.33 27.14 -4.54
C GLY A 377 -6.11 25.69 -4.13
N TRP A 378 -7.06 24.78 -4.32
CA TRP A 378 -6.79 23.34 -4.16
C TRP A 378 -6.06 22.78 -5.38
N THR A 379 -5.27 21.72 -5.21
CA THR A 379 -4.83 20.94 -6.37
C THR A 379 -6.00 20.11 -6.90
N THR A 380 -6.01 19.78 -8.20
CA THR A 380 -6.99 18.83 -8.77
C THR A 380 -7.07 17.55 -7.93
N TYR A 381 -5.92 17.03 -7.49
CA TYR A 381 -5.82 15.82 -6.66
C TYR A 381 -6.52 15.93 -5.29
N GLN A 382 -6.51 17.09 -4.63
CA GLN A 382 -7.16 17.30 -3.32
C GLN A 382 -8.55 17.96 -3.40
N SER A 383 -8.99 18.35 -4.61
CA SER A 383 -10.32 18.89 -4.87
C SER A 383 -11.46 17.86 -4.70
N ALA A 384 -11.12 16.56 -4.71
CA ALA A 384 -12.08 15.46 -4.66
C ALA A 384 -13.08 15.54 -3.48
N THR A 385 -14.37 15.42 -3.78
CA THR A 385 -15.41 15.22 -2.76
C THR A 385 -15.27 13.84 -2.11
N VAL A 386 -15.05 12.79 -2.90
CA VAL A 386 -14.67 11.46 -2.39
C VAL A 386 -13.37 11.01 -3.04
N ALA A 387 -12.36 10.70 -2.23
CA ALA A 387 -11.07 10.17 -2.65
C ALA A 387 -10.84 8.76 -2.07
N ALA A 388 -10.77 7.74 -2.93
CA ALA A 388 -10.56 6.35 -2.52
C ALA A 388 -9.25 5.77 -3.05
N GLN A 389 -8.35 5.38 -2.14
CA GLN A 389 -7.10 4.68 -2.43
C GLN A 389 -7.06 3.24 -1.89
N GLY A 390 -7.90 2.91 -0.89
CA GLY A 390 -7.96 1.58 -0.29
C GLY A 390 -8.41 0.49 -1.29
N PRO A 391 -7.57 -0.52 -1.60
CA PRO A 391 -7.94 -1.59 -2.53
C PRO A 391 -9.24 -2.32 -2.15
N GLY A 392 -10.02 -2.74 -3.16
CA GLY A 392 -11.32 -3.38 -2.96
C GLY A 392 -12.46 -2.42 -2.57
N PHE A 393 -12.27 -1.11 -2.77
CA PHE A 393 -13.27 -0.07 -2.52
C PHE A 393 -14.53 -0.27 -3.37
N ILE A 394 -15.71 -0.11 -2.77
CA ILE A 394 -16.98 -0.08 -3.49
C ILE A 394 -17.78 1.17 -3.13
N ALA A 395 -18.26 1.90 -4.14
CA ALA A 395 -19.35 2.85 -4.01
C ALA A 395 -20.62 2.28 -4.66
N ARG A 396 -21.77 2.38 -3.99
CA ARG A 396 -23.02 1.83 -4.51
C ARG A 396 -24.26 2.64 -4.11
N ASP A 397 -25.22 2.79 -5.03
CA ASP A 397 -26.55 3.38 -4.74
C ASP A 397 -26.46 4.80 -4.09
N LEU A 398 -25.51 5.62 -4.55
CA LEU A 398 -25.12 6.93 -3.99
C LEU A 398 -25.02 8.01 -5.08
N THR A 399 -25.19 9.28 -4.72
CA THR A 399 -24.76 10.43 -5.55
C THR A 399 -23.54 11.11 -4.91
N ILE A 400 -22.54 11.46 -5.72
CA ILE A 400 -21.33 12.18 -5.30
C ILE A 400 -21.19 13.43 -6.19
N ILE A 401 -21.18 14.60 -5.58
CA ILE A 401 -21.23 15.90 -6.26
C ILE A 401 -20.04 16.77 -5.88
N ASN A 402 -19.38 17.41 -6.85
CA ASN A 402 -18.64 18.65 -6.60
C ASN A 402 -19.44 19.87 -7.10
N SER A 403 -19.89 20.71 -6.18
CA SER A 403 -20.81 21.82 -6.46
C SER A 403 -20.13 23.16 -6.74
N SER A 404 -18.83 23.18 -7.06
CA SER A 404 -18.06 24.42 -7.24
C SER A 404 -18.52 25.28 -8.43
N GLY A 405 -19.06 24.67 -9.48
CA GLY A 405 -19.48 25.36 -10.71
C GLY A 405 -18.38 25.47 -11.78
N PRO A 406 -18.75 25.83 -13.03
CA PRO A 406 -17.81 25.81 -14.15
C PRO A 406 -16.79 26.96 -14.11
N SER A 407 -17.07 28.04 -13.39
CA SER A 407 -16.17 29.18 -13.21
C SER A 407 -15.08 28.95 -12.15
N LYS A 408 -14.97 27.73 -11.60
CA LYS A 408 -14.02 27.36 -10.55
C LYS A 408 -12.90 26.43 -11.04
N HIS A 409 -12.86 26.17 -12.35
CA HIS A 409 -11.90 25.27 -13.00
C HIS A 409 -11.96 23.85 -12.40
N GLN A 410 -10.83 23.15 -12.28
CA GLN A 410 -10.79 21.74 -11.88
C GLN A 410 -11.43 21.51 -10.50
N ALA A 411 -12.46 20.66 -10.45
CA ALA A 411 -13.28 20.44 -9.25
C ALA A 411 -13.82 19.01 -9.21
N VAL A 412 -13.00 18.07 -8.73
CA VAL A 412 -13.27 16.63 -8.80
C VAL A 412 -14.42 16.22 -7.85
N ALA A 413 -15.37 15.42 -8.35
CA ALA A 413 -16.40 14.81 -7.52
C ALA A 413 -15.89 13.49 -6.91
N LEU A 414 -15.44 12.57 -7.75
CA LEU A 414 -14.92 11.27 -7.34
C LEU A 414 -13.50 11.05 -7.89
N ARG A 415 -12.54 10.76 -7.00
CA ARG A 415 -11.20 10.29 -7.35
C ARG A 415 -10.98 8.87 -6.85
N ILE A 416 -10.61 7.96 -7.75
CA ILE A 416 -10.26 6.58 -7.41
C ILE A 416 -8.84 6.28 -7.86
N GLY A 417 -7.98 5.93 -6.90
CA GLY A 417 -6.67 5.31 -7.12
C GLY A 417 -6.58 3.89 -6.54
N ALA A 418 -7.70 3.36 -6.04
CA ALA A 418 -7.80 2.00 -5.48
C ALA A 418 -7.79 0.92 -6.57
N ASP A 419 -7.03 -0.15 -6.36
CA ASP A 419 -7.09 -1.35 -7.20
C ASP A 419 -8.33 -2.20 -6.85
N HIS A 420 -8.92 -2.85 -7.86
CA HIS A 420 -10.18 -3.59 -7.74
C HIS A 420 -11.35 -2.74 -7.18
N ALA A 421 -11.46 -1.49 -7.64
CA ALA A 421 -12.52 -0.57 -7.22
C ALA A 421 -13.81 -0.75 -8.05
N VAL A 422 -14.98 -0.76 -7.41
CA VAL A 422 -16.30 -0.84 -8.07
C VAL A 422 -17.13 0.41 -7.79
N VAL A 423 -17.73 0.97 -8.83
CA VAL A 423 -18.77 2.01 -8.74
C VAL A 423 -20.03 1.48 -9.41
N TYR A 424 -21.08 1.25 -8.62
CA TYR A 424 -22.27 0.52 -9.07
C TYR A 424 -23.58 1.23 -8.72
N ARG A 425 -24.34 1.63 -9.74
CA ARG A 425 -25.53 2.47 -9.57
C ARG A 425 -25.26 3.73 -8.75
N CYS A 426 -24.20 4.46 -9.09
CA CYS A 426 -23.93 5.79 -8.55
C CYS A 426 -24.24 6.89 -9.57
N SER A 427 -24.42 8.13 -9.09
CA SER A 427 -24.38 9.33 -9.93
C SER A 427 -23.18 10.17 -9.53
N ILE A 428 -22.31 10.52 -10.48
CA ILE A 428 -21.11 11.33 -10.25
C ILE A 428 -21.28 12.65 -11.00
N GLU A 429 -21.37 13.75 -10.27
CA GLU A 429 -21.85 15.03 -10.80
C GLU A 429 -20.84 16.17 -10.52
N GLY A 430 -20.51 16.93 -11.55
CA GLY A 430 -19.59 18.06 -11.45
C GLY A 430 -19.58 18.91 -12.72
N TYR A 431 -18.46 19.61 -12.93
CA TYR A 431 -18.20 20.39 -14.13
C TYR A 431 -16.88 19.94 -14.76
N GLN A 432 -15.78 20.63 -14.47
CA GLN A 432 -14.46 20.26 -14.96
C GLN A 432 -13.79 19.21 -14.04
N ASP A 433 -13.14 18.21 -14.65
CA ASP A 433 -12.44 17.09 -14.00
C ASP A 433 -13.36 16.22 -13.10
N THR A 434 -14.62 16.01 -13.48
CA THR A 434 -15.65 15.44 -12.58
C THR A 434 -15.27 14.06 -12.01
N LEU A 435 -14.73 13.16 -12.84
CA LEU A 435 -14.36 11.79 -12.46
C LEU A 435 -12.87 11.54 -12.70
N TYR A 436 -12.08 11.64 -11.63
CA TYR A 436 -10.65 11.35 -11.70
C TYR A 436 -10.39 9.85 -11.47
N ALA A 437 -10.51 9.06 -12.53
CA ALA A 437 -10.12 7.64 -12.59
C ALA A 437 -8.58 7.49 -12.57
N HIS A 438 -7.96 7.89 -11.45
CA HIS A 438 -6.54 8.18 -11.30
C HIS A 438 -5.61 7.00 -11.58
N ALA A 439 -5.82 5.83 -10.96
CA ALA A 439 -4.89 4.70 -11.09
C ALA A 439 -5.52 3.33 -10.78
N ASN A 440 -4.81 2.26 -11.16
CA ASN A 440 -5.17 0.85 -10.95
C ASN A 440 -6.47 0.40 -11.65
N ARG A 441 -6.94 -0.82 -11.37
CA ARG A 441 -8.10 -1.43 -12.06
C ARG A 441 -9.41 -1.02 -11.39
N GLN A 442 -10.33 -0.48 -12.20
CA GLN A 442 -11.60 0.07 -11.74
C GLN A 442 -12.74 -0.45 -12.64
N PHE A 443 -13.95 -0.55 -12.09
CA PHE A 443 -15.13 -1.00 -12.82
C PHE A 443 -16.35 -0.13 -12.48
N TYR A 444 -16.93 0.49 -13.51
CA TYR A 444 -18.09 1.37 -13.41
C TYR A 444 -19.27 0.70 -14.13
N ARG A 445 -20.43 0.63 -13.47
CA ARG A 445 -21.63 -0.03 -14.04
C ARG A 445 -22.93 0.61 -13.54
N ASP A 446 -23.92 0.68 -14.43
CA ASP A 446 -25.28 1.19 -14.19
C ASP A 446 -25.30 2.59 -13.51
N SER A 447 -24.21 3.33 -13.71
CA SER A 447 -23.87 4.60 -13.05
C SER A 447 -23.82 5.72 -14.07
N ASP A 448 -24.21 6.92 -13.64
CA ASP A 448 -24.28 8.11 -14.49
C ASP A 448 -23.12 9.06 -14.12
N VAL A 449 -22.54 9.74 -15.11
CA VAL A 449 -21.44 10.70 -14.93
C VAL A 449 -21.76 11.96 -15.72
N TYR A 450 -21.70 13.12 -15.07
CA TYR A 450 -22.10 14.41 -15.63
C TYR A 450 -20.99 15.44 -15.41
N GLY A 451 -20.43 15.99 -16.49
CA GLY A 451 -19.34 16.98 -16.46
C GLY A 451 -19.31 17.83 -17.74
N THR A 452 -18.25 18.63 -17.92
CA THR A 452 -18.11 19.59 -19.03
C THR A 452 -16.76 19.56 -19.75
N VAL A 453 -15.65 19.65 -19.02
CA VAL A 453 -14.29 19.65 -19.55
C VAL A 453 -13.53 18.57 -18.81
N ASP A 454 -12.97 17.62 -19.58
CA ASP A 454 -12.33 16.40 -19.08
C ASP A 454 -13.19 15.62 -18.05
#